data_AF-A0AAW0B5H8-F1
#
_entry.id   AF-A0AAW0B5H8-F1
#
_cell.length_a   1.000
_cell.length_b   1.000
_cell.length_c   1.000
_cell.angle_alpha   90.00
_cell.angle_beta   90.00
_cell.angle_gamma   90.00
#
_symmetry.space_group_name_H-M   'P 1'
#
loop_
_entity.id
_entity.type
_entity.pdbx_description
1 polymer ?
#
loop_
_entity_poly.entity_id
_entity_poly.type
_entity_poly.pdbx_seq_one_letter_code
_entity_poly.pdbx_strand_id
1 'polypeptide(L)'
;MPRAKVHKSKEDRRRANCEKSARYYQKNREDIKAKNREHIKEARARLKQEIQAEEVAARRTLREDRWRKKNLAEKRYCKTHEHLGDSRWRIGDLQNTFDEDLGSSAYRWLDNVYQEYQHRVSSRSTRPCPLDAASNILLSYIRSMEKISDEVINEHGVCDDWRRARQFIRRVRLLLDCCYDMELKILDPEESLEESYAQSLLAFQKPTNRAWIDGKAPLPE
;
A
#
# COMPACT_ATOMS: atom_id res chain seq x y z
N MET A 1 49.64 -4.00 78.82
CA MET A 1 50.80 -3.88 77.90
C MET A 1 50.32 -3.35 76.55
N PRO A 2 50.76 -2.17 76.08
CA PRO A 2 50.35 -1.67 74.77
C PRO A 2 51.03 -2.48 73.65
N ARG A 3 50.26 -2.87 72.63
CA ARG A 3 50.74 -3.68 71.49
C ARG A 3 51.71 -2.85 70.64
N ALA A 4 52.92 -3.37 70.40
CA ALA A 4 53.92 -2.68 69.58
C ALA A 4 53.37 -2.35 68.19
N LYS A 5 53.58 -1.11 67.73
CA LYS A 5 53.23 -0.71 66.35
C LYS A 5 54.10 -1.50 65.37
N VAL A 6 53.46 -2.22 64.47
CA VAL A 6 54.08 -3.13 63.48
C VAL A 6 55.05 -2.41 62.53
N HIS A 7 54.83 -1.10 62.28
CA HIS A 7 55.74 -0.26 61.50
C HIS A 7 56.16 0.97 62.30
N LYS A 8 57.47 1.23 62.35
CA LYS A 8 58.08 2.30 63.16
C LYS A 8 58.04 3.66 62.46
N SER A 9 58.16 3.70 61.14
CA SER A 9 58.09 4.94 60.33
C SER A 9 56.94 4.94 59.32
N LYS A 10 56.59 6.13 58.80
CA LYS A 10 55.62 6.28 57.70
C LYS A 10 56.10 5.62 56.42
N GLU A 11 57.41 5.64 56.16
CA GLU A 11 58.01 5.05 54.98
C GLU A 11 57.95 3.52 54.99
N ASP A 12 58.19 2.90 56.16
CA ASP A 12 58.07 1.44 56.32
C ASP A 12 56.64 0.96 56.04
N ARG A 13 55.65 1.72 56.52
CA ARG A 13 54.23 1.43 56.26
C ARG A 13 53.91 1.57 54.77
N ARG A 14 54.50 2.56 54.09
CA ARG A 14 54.33 2.77 52.64
C ARG A 14 54.92 1.61 51.85
N ARG A 15 56.13 1.17 52.21
CA ARG A 15 56.83 0.05 51.56
C ARG A 15 56.07 -1.26 51.73
N ALA A 16 55.59 -1.56 52.94
CA ALA A 16 54.77 -2.73 53.22
C ALA A 16 53.43 -2.72 52.45
N ASN A 17 52.78 -1.55 52.33
CA ASN A 17 51.56 -1.42 51.51
C ASN A 17 51.84 -1.60 50.02
N CYS A 18 52.96 -1.11 49.50
CA CYS A 18 53.37 -1.32 48.12
C CYS A 18 53.61 -2.81 47.84
N GLU A 19 54.33 -3.53 48.71
CA GLU A 19 54.56 -4.97 48.58
C GLU A 19 53.25 -5.78 48.66
N LYS A 20 52.38 -5.43 49.61
CA LYS A 20 51.07 -6.07 49.74
C LYS A 20 50.22 -5.88 48.47
N SER A 21 50.17 -4.66 47.94
CA SER A 21 49.48 -4.35 46.68
C SER A 21 50.11 -5.07 45.49
N ALA A 22 51.44 -5.13 45.41
CA ALA A 22 52.15 -5.84 44.34
C ALA A 22 51.79 -7.33 44.35
N ARG A 23 51.81 -7.99 45.51
CA ARG A 23 51.39 -9.41 45.65
C ARG A 23 49.92 -9.61 45.26
N TYR A 24 49.05 -8.68 45.63
CA TYR A 24 47.63 -8.71 45.28
C TYR A 24 47.42 -8.63 43.76
N TYR A 25 48.01 -7.64 43.09
CA TYR A 25 47.88 -7.46 41.63
C TYR A 25 48.54 -8.59 40.84
N GLN A 26 49.61 -9.17 41.38
CA GLN A 26 50.28 -10.30 40.76
C GLN A 26 49.44 -11.58 40.86
N LYS A 27 48.82 -11.84 42.02
CA LYS A 27 47.94 -13.00 42.23
C LYS A 27 46.64 -12.89 41.43
N ASN A 28 46.05 -11.70 41.34
CA ASN A 28 44.74 -11.49 40.70
C ASN A 28 44.86 -10.95 39.25
N ARG A 29 46.02 -11.10 38.63
CA ARG A 29 46.33 -10.51 37.31
C ARG A 29 45.36 -10.95 36.23
N GLU A 30 45.02 -12.24 36.20
CA GLU A 30 44.10 -12.83 35.23
C GLU A 30 42.67 -12.30 35.43
N ASP A 31 42.16 -12.29 36.66
CA ASP A 31 40.82 -11.77 37.00
C ASP A 31 40.66 -10.29 36.64
N ILE A 32 41.68 -9.48 36.92
CA ILE A 32 41.67 -8.05 36.60
C ILE A 32 41.66 -7.84 35.08
N LYS A 33 42.43 -8.64 34.32
CA LYS A 33 42.40 -8.60 32.85
C LYS A 33 41.06 -9.07 32.30
N ALA A 34 40.45 -10.11 32.88
CA ALA A 34 39.15 -10.63 32.46
C ALA A 34 38.05 -9.58 32.65
N LYS A 35 37.97 -8.96 33.84
CA LYS A 35 37.03 -7.86 34.12
C LYS A 35 37.23 -6.65 33.20
N ASN A 36 38.49 -6.28 32.91
CA ASN A 36 38.75 -5.19 31.97
C ASN A 36 38.30 -5.53 30.54
N ARG A 37 38.49 -6.77 30.07
CA ARG A 37 38.00 -7.20 28.75
C ARG A 37 36.48 -7.16 28.67
N GLU A 38 35.80 -7.60 29.72
CA GLU A 38 34.34 -7.61 29.81
C GLU A 38 33.79 -6.18 29.81
N HIS A 39 34.36 -5.29 30.62
CA HIS A 39 34.01 -3.86 30.65
C HIS A 39 34.21 -3.18 29.29
N ILE A 40 35.31 -3.47 28.59
CA ILE A 40 35.54 -2.93 27.24
C ILE A 40 34.50 -3.47 26.24
N LYS A 41 34.11 -4.74 26.38
CA LYS A 41 33.09 -5.36 25.51
C LYS A 41 31.71 -4.75 25.74
N GLU A 42 31.32 -4.51 26.99
CA GLU A 42 30.08 -3.83 27.36
C GLU A 42 30.06 -2.38 26.87
N ALA A 43 31.15 -1.63 27.06
CA ALA A 43 31.27 -0.26 26.57
C ALA A 43 31.13 -0.19 25.04
N ARG A 44 31.74 -1.12 24.30
CA ARG A 44 31.58 -1.23 22.84
C ARG A 44 30.16 -1.61 22.42
N ALA A 45 29.48 -2.46 23.18
CA ALA A 45 28.10 -2.84 22.91
C ALA A 45 27.14 -1.66 23.08
N ARG A 46 27.32 -0.86 24.15
CA ARG A 46 26.55 0.37 24.38
C ARG A 46 26.76 1.40 23.27
N LEU A 47 28.01 1.65 22.89
CA LEU A 47 28.32 2.58 21.79
C LEU A 47 27.66 2.17 20.46
N LYS A 48 27.61 0.87 20.16
CA LYS A 48 26.92 0.36 18.96
C LYS A 48 25.40 0.59 19.03
N GLN A 49 24.78 0.45 20.19
CA GLN A 49 23.35 0.72 20.38
C GLN A 49 23.02 2.20 20.23
N GLU A 50 23.87 3.09 20.76
CA GLU A 50 23.71 4.54 20.60
C GLU A 50 23.81 4.96 19.14
N ILE A 51 24.82 4.47 18.39
CA ILE A 51 24.97 4.75 16.96
C ILE A 51 23.75 4.25 16.16
N GLN A 52 23.23 3.05 16.45
CA GLN A 52 22.03 2.55 15.78
C GLN A 52 20.78 3.37 16.11
N ALA A 53 20.64 3.84 17.35
CA ALA A 53 19.52 4.70 17.75
C ALA A 53 19.56 6.06 17.04
N GLU A 54 20.74 6.66 16.90
CA GLU A 54 20.94 7.91 16.15
C GLU A 54 20.65 7.74 14.65
N GLU A 55 21.08 6.64 14.03
CA GLU A 55 20.78 6.37 12.61
C GLU A 55 19.27 6.19 12.37
N VAL A 56 18.57 5.50 13.27
CA VAL A 56 17.11 5.33 13.18
C VAL A 56 16.38 6.66 13.38
N ALA A 57 16.83 7.49 14.32
CA ALA A 57 16.28 8.83 14.53
C ALA A 57 16.51 9.72 13.30
N ALA A 58 17.70 9.73 12.73
CA ALA A 58 18.02 10.48 11.50
C ALA A 58 17.20 10.01 10.29
N ARG A 59 16.93 8.70 10.17
CA ARG A 59 16.05 8.17 9.11
C ARG A 59 14.59 8.59 9.30
N ARG A 60 14.10 8.66 10.55
CA ARG A 60 12.74 9.13 10.86
C ARG A 60 12.58 10.62 10.53
N THR A 61 13.53 11.47 10.92
CA THR A 61 13.50 12.90 10.60
C THR A 61 13.55 13.15 9.10
N LEU A 62 14.42 12.45 8.35
CA LEU A 62 14.47 12.52 6.88
C LEU A 62 13.17 12.10 6.21
N ARG A 63 12.45 11.11 6.78
CA ARG A 63 11.15 10.65 6.26
C ARG A 63 10.05 11.66 6.54
N GLU A 64 10.03 12.23 7.74
CA GLU A 64 9.09 13.29 8.11
C GLU A 64 9.31 14.56 7.30
N ASP A 65 10.56 14.97 7.06
CA ASP A 65 10.88 16.13 6.23
C ASP A 65 10.49 15.91 4.77
N ARG A 66 10.69 14.71 4.22
CA ARG A 66 10.20 14.37 2.87
C ARG A 66 8.68 14.42 2.80
N TRP A 67 7.98 13.86 3.80
CA TRP A 67 6.52 13.89 3.86
C TRP A 67 5.99 15.32 4.00
N ARG A 68 6.60 16.15 4.85
CA ARG A 68 6.26 17.57 5.00
C ARG A 68 6.51 18.36 3.72
N LYS A 69 7.65 18.16 3.04
CA LYS A 69 7.95 18.81 1.74
C LYS A 69 6.95 18.40 0.66
N LYS A 70 6.58 17.12 0.58
CA LYS A 70 5.55 16.63 -0.36
C LYS A 70 4.19 17.28 -0.07
N ASN A 71 3.75 17.29 1.18
CA ASN A 71 2.50 17.92 1.58
C ASN A 71 2.50 19.44 1.39
N LEU A 72 3.63 20.11 1.60
CA LEU A 72 3.73 21.56 1.35
C LEU A 72 3.69 21.87 -0.14
N ALA A 73 4.30 21.03 -0.98
CA ALA A 73 4.23 21.14 -2.43
C ALA A 73 2.80 20.90 -2.93
N GLU A 74 2.10 19.87 -2.44
CA GLU A 74 0.68 19.63 -2.72
C GLU A 74 -0.21 20.78 -2.26
N LYS A 75 -0.02 21.28 -1.03
CA LYS A 75 -0.80 22.43 -0.51
C LYS A 75 -0.54 23.73 -1.26
N ARG A 76 0.67 23.95 -1.77
CA ARG A 76 0.99 25.11 -2.62
C ARG A 76 0.38 24.94 -4.01
N TYR A 77 0.45 23.76 -4.60
CA TYR A 77 -0.18 23.43 -5.87
C TYR A 77 -1.71 23.64 -5.84
N CYS A 78 -2.38 23.19 -4.78
CA CYS A 78 -3.83 23.40 -4.58
C CYS A 78 -4.23 24.86 -4.33
N LYS A 79 -3.32 25.75 -3.93
CA LYS A 79 -3.62 27.18 -3.66
C LYS A 79 -3.51 28.07 -4.90
N THR A 80 -2.77 27.63 -5.92
CA THR A 80 -2.56 28.36 -7.19
C THR A 80 -3.50 27.91 -8.31
N HIS A 81 -4.21 26.80 -8.14
CA HIS A 81 -5.10 26.22 -9.15
C HIS A 81 -6.50 25.99 -8.57
N GLU A 82 -7.32 27.05 -8.51
CA GLU A 82 -8.76 26.94 -8.19
C GLU A 82 -9.52 26.02 -9.18
N HIS A 83 -8.95 25.73 -10.35
CA HIS A 83 -9.49 24.81 -11.36
C HIS A 83 -9.23 23.31 -11.06
N LEU A 84 -8.24 22.94 -10.25
CA LEU A 84 -7.98 21.52 -9.90
C LEU A 84 -9.07 20.91 -9.00
N GLY A 85 -9.77 21.75 -8.25
CA GLY A 85 -10.94 21.32 -7.47
C GLY A 85 -12.03 20.76 -8.37
N ASP A 86 -12.18 21.29 -9.58
CA ASP A 86 -13.22 20.92 -10.52
C ASP A 86 -12.96 19.53 -11.14
N SER A 87 -11.78 19.29 -11.70
CA SER A 87 -11.46 17.99 -12.31
C SER A 87 -11.51 16.83 -11.30
N ARG A 88 -10.94 17.02 -10.10
CA ARG A 88 -11.00 15.99 -9.05
C ARG A 88 -12.41 15.75 -8.55
N TRP A 89 -13.21 16.79 -8.42
CA TRP A 89 -14.61 16.68 -8.03
C TRP A 89 -15.41 15.98 -9.12
N ARG A 90 -15.26 16.34 -10.40
CA ARG A 90 -15.91 15.71 -11.56
C ARG A 90 -15.57 14.22 -11.69
N ILE A 91 -14.30 13.84 -11.47
CA ILE A 91 -13.91 12.42 -11.44
C ILE A 91 -14.62 11.70 -10.28
N GLY A 92 -14.65 12.30 -9.10
CA GLY A 92 -15.30 11.72 -7.93
C GLY A 92 -16.82 11.59 -8.11
N ASP A 93 -17.46 12.60 -8.68
CA ASP A 93 -18.89 12.62 -8.97
C ASP A 93 -19.26 11.51 -9.96
N LEU A 94 -18.51 11.40 -11.06
CA LEU A 94 -18.72 10.33 -12.05
C LEU A 94 -18.46 8.93 -11.50
N GLN A 95 -17.53 8.79 -10.54
CA GLN A 95 -17.30 7.53 -9.82
C GLN A 95 -18.47 7.18 -8.90
N ASN A 96 -19.02 8.16 -8.19
CA ASN A 96 -20.15 7.96 -7.31
C ASN A 96 -21.41 7.60 -8.09
N THR A 97 -21.72 8.33 -9.17
CA THR A 97 -22.89 8.00 -10.02
C THR A 97 -22.76 6.62 -10.64
N PHE A 98 -21.55 6.24 -11.05
CA PHE A 98 -21.28 4.89 -11.53
C PHE A 98 -21.50 3.80 -10.46
N ASP A 99 -21.00 4.02 -9.24
CA ASP A 99 -21.21 3.06 -8.16
C ASP A 99 -22.70 3.04 -7.70
N GLU A 100 -23.44 4.14 -7.83
CA GLU A 100 -24.89 4.21 -7.61
C GLU A 100 -25.67 3.40 -8.66
N ASP A 101 -25.34 3.56 -9.94
CA ASP A 101 -25.96 2.82 -11.05
C ASP A 101 -25.72 1.31 -10.96
N LEU A 102 -24.54 0.90 -10.50
CA LEU A 102 -24.19 -0.51 -10.26
C LEU A 102 -24.73 -1.04 -8.93
N GLY A 103 -25.09 -0.16 -8.01
CA GLY A 103 -25.50 -0.48 -6.65
C GLY A 103 -24.37 -1.10 -5.81
N SER A 104 -24.75 -2.02 -4.91
CA SER A 104 -23.83 -2.53 -3.88
C SER A 104 -22.59 -3.31 -4.38
N SER A 105 -22.61 -3.85 -5.60
CA SER A 105 -21.50 -4.61 -6.17
C SER A 105 -21.64 -4.72 -7.69
N ALA A 106 -20.57 -4.37 -8.39
CA ALA A 106 -20.48 -4.47 -9.83
C ALA A 106 -20.55 -5.92 -10.33
N TYR A 107 -20.08 -6.89 -9.51
CA TYR A 107 -20.31 -8.32 -9.77
C TYR A 107 -21.80 -8.69 -9.75
N ARG A 108 -22.53 -8.22 -8.74
CA ARG A 108 -23.98 -8.47 -8.66
C ARG A 108 -24.76 -7.81 -9.80
N TRP A 109 -24.31 -6.64 -10.22
CA TRP A 109 -24.89 -5.98 -11.38
C TRP A 109 -24.74 -6.82 -12.66
N LEU A 110 -23.53 -7.36 -12.94
CA LEU A 110 -23.33 -8.28 -14.08
C LEU A 110 -24.17 -9.56 -13.97
N ASP A 111 -24.31 -10.09 -12.76
CA ASP A 111 -25.17 -11.26 -12.50
C ASP A 111 -26.64 -10.95 -12.83
N ASN A 112 -27.12 -9.76 -12.45
CA ASN A 112 -28.46 -9.32 -12.82
C ASN A 112 -28.63 -9.15 -14.34
N VAL A 113 -27.64 -8.60 -15.04
CA VAL A 113 -27.66 -8.47 -16.51
C VAL A 113 -27.78 -9.85 -17.17
N TYR A 114 -27.04 -10.85 -16.66
CA TYR A 114 -27.16 -12.23 -17.12
C TYR A 114 -28.57 -12.79 -16.87
N GLN A 115 -29.13 -12.63 -15.66
CA GLN A 115 -30.47 -13.12 -15.33
C GLN A 115 -31.56 -12.46 -16.18
N GLU A 116 -31.45 -11.15 -16.43
CA GLU A 116 -32.36 -10.43 -17.32
C GLU A 116 -32.27 -10.92 -18.77
N TYR A 117 -31.05 -11.22 -19.23
CA TYR A 117 -30.83 -11.83 -20.54
C TYR A 117 -31.50 -13.20 -20.63
N GLN A 118 -31.30 -14.08 -19.64
CA GLN A 118 -31.93 -15.40 -19.59
C GLN A 118 -33.45 -15.31 -19.56
N HIS A 119 -34.00 -14.40 -18.77
CA HIS A 119 -35.43 -14.13 -18.75
C HIS A 119 -35.93 -13.66 -20.12
N ARG A 120 -35.20 -12.77 -20.82
CA ARG A 120 -35.54 -12.32 -22.17
C ARG A 120 -35.57 -13.48 -23.17
N VAL A 121 -34.55 -14.35 -23.16
CA VAL A 121 -34.49 -15.52 -24.04
C VAL A 121 -35.68 -16.45 -23.77
N SER A 122 -35.93 -16.75 -22.50
CA SER A 122 -37.04 -17.62 -22.07
C SER A 122 -38.42 -17.05 -22.42
N SER A 123 -38.61 -15.73 -22.27
CA SER A 123 -39.88 -15.04 -22.53
C SER A 123 -40.10 -14.61 -23.98
N ARG A 124 -39.11 -14.82 -24.87
CA ARG A 124 -39.10 -14.31 -26.25
C ARG A 124 -39.47 -12.82 -26.34
N SER A 125 -38.99 -12.04 -25.36
CA SER A 125 -39.36 -10.63 -25.25
C SER A 125 -38.77 -9.80 -26.39
N THR A 126 -39.55 -8.84 -26.88
CA THR A 126 -39.12 -7.84 -27.88
C THR A 126 -38.34 -6.69 -27.26
N ARG A 127 -38.11 -6.70 -25.94
CA ARG A 127 -37.29 -5.69 -25.26
C ARG A 127 -35.87 -5.65 -25.81
N PRO A 128 -35.21 -4.47 -25.77
CA PRO A 128 -33.81 -4.34 -26.16
C PRO A 128 -32.93 -5.32 -25.38
N CYS A 129 -31.83 -5.76 -25.99
CA CYS A 129 -30.92 -6.71 -25.36
C CYS A 129 -30.35 -6.10 -24.07
N PRO A 130 -30.43 -6.80 -22.92
CA PRO A 130 -29.85 -6.31 -21.67
C PRO A 130 -28.33 -6.06 -21.78
N LEU A 131 -27.64 -6.87 -22.58
CA LEU A 131 -26.21 -6.70 -22.86
C LEU A 131 -25.94 -5.42 -23.66
N ASP A 132 -26.73 -5.12 -24.70
CA ASP A 132 -26.59 -3.86 -25.44
C ASP A 132 -26.83 -2.65 -24.52
N ALA A 133 -27.85 -2.72 -23.66
CA ALA A 133 -28.16 -1.67 -22.70
C ALA A 133 -27.00 -1.47 -21.70
N ALA A 134 -26.48 -2.55 -21.13
CA ALA A 134 -25.34 -2.57 -20.24
C ALA A 134 -24.08 -1.98 -20.91
N SER A 135 -23.75 -2.45 -22.11
CA SER A 135 -22.60 -1.98 -22.90
C SER A 135 -22.70 -0.48 -23.22
N ASN A 136 -23.90 0.02 -23.56
CA ASN A 136 -24.10 1.45 -23.81
C ASN A 136 -23.88 2.31 -22.55
N ILE A 137 -24.33 1.87 -21.38
CA ILE A 137 -24.10 2.56 -20.11
C ILE A 137 -22.59 2.64 -19.84
N LEU A 138 -21.88 1.50 -19.91
CA LEU A 138 -20.43 1.43 -19.66
C LEU A 138 -19.63 2.29 -20.65
N LEU A 139 -19.99 2.26 -21.94
CA LEU A 139 -19.36 3.10 -22.97
C LEU A 139 -19.57 4.59 -22.70
N SER A 140 -20.73 4.99 -22.16
CA SER A 140 -20.99 6.38 -21.82
C SER A 140 -20.05 6.89 -20.71
N TYR A 141 -19.82 6.06 -19.69
CA TYR A 141 -18.87 6.34 -18.60
C TYR A 141 -17.42 6.40 -19.09
N ILE A 142 -17.02 5.48 -19.99
CA ILE A 142 -15.69 5.51 -20.61
C ILE A 142 -15.48 6.84 -21.35
N ARG A 143 -16.42 7.23 -22.22
CA ARG A 143 -16.32 8.46 -23.01
C ARG A 143 -16.24 9.72 -22.13
N SER A 144 -17.08 9.78 -21.10
CA SER A 144 -17.10 10.89 -20.15
C SER A 144 -15.78 11.00 -19.38
N MET A 145 -15.25 9.87 -18.91
CA MET A 145 -13.98 9.87 -18.19
C MET A 145 -12.78 10.10 -19.10
N GLU A 146 -12.82 9.63 -20.36
CA GLU A 146 -11.79 9.92 -21.37
C GLU A 146 -11.70 11.42 -21.64
N LYS A 147 -12.85 12.09 -21.84
CA LYS A 147 -12.91 13.55 -21.99
C LYS A 147 -12.30 14.28 -20.79
N ILE A 148 -12.66 13.88 -19.57
CA ILE A 148 -12.07 14.46 -18.35
C ILE A 148 -10.57 14.19 -18.30
N SER A 149 -10.12 12.99 -18.68
CA SER A 149 -8.69 12.65 -18.68
C SER A 149 -7.89 13.47 -19.69
N ASP A 150 -8.48 13.77 -20.86
CA ASP A 150 -7.88 14.59 -21.90
C ASP A 150 -7.83 16.08 -21.49
N GLU A 151 -8.86 16.57 -20.78
CA GLU A 151 -8.84 17.90 -20.18
C GLU A 151 -7.71 18.00 -19.14
N VAL A 152 -7.63 17.03 -18.22
CA VAL A 152 -6.61 17.00 -17.16
C VAL A 152 -5.19 16.90 -17.73
N ILE A 153 -4.96 16.06 -18.75
CA ILE A 153 -3.62 15.94 -19.33
C ILE A 153 -3.20 17.23 -20.05
N ASN A 154 -4.13 17.93 -20.70
CA ASN A 154 -3.86 19.18 -21.40
C ASN A 154 -3.57 20.33 -20.42
N GLU A 155 -4.28 20.38 -19.30
CA GLU A 155 -4.13 21.46 -18.30
C GLU A 155 -2.99 21.23 -17.31
N HIS A 156 -2.75 19.99 -16.91
CA HIS A 156 -1.87 19.65 -15.79
C HIS A 156 -0.82 18.57 -16.11
N GLY A 157 -0.89 17.97 -17.29
CA GLY A 157 -0.03 16.83 -17.65
C GLY A 157 -0.39 15.55 -16.89
N VAL A 158 0.59 14.65 -16.78
CA VAL A 158 0.41 13.36 -16.09
C VAL A 158 0.45 13.55 -14.57
N CYS A 159 -0.70 13.84 -13.98
CA CYS A 159 -0.88 14.00 -12.54
C CYS A 159 -1.67 12.83 -11.92
N ASP A 160 -1.88 12.87 -10.60
CA ASP A 160 -2.61 11.82 -9.88
C ASP A 160 -4.08 11.73 -10.29
N ASP A 161 -4.73 12.86 -10.62
CA ASP A 161 -6.11 12.87 -11.11
C ASP A 161 -6.23 12.21 -12.48
N TRP A 162 -5.27 12.43 -13.38
CA TRP A 162 -5.19 11.71 -14.65
C TRP A 162 -5.05 10.21 -14.43
N ARG A 163 -4.14 9.78 -13.52
CA ARG A 163 -3.98 8.36 -13.19
C ARG A 163 -5.27 7.76 -12.65
N ARG A 164 -5.99 8.50 -11.81
CA ARG A 164 -7.27 8.10 -11.23
C ARG A 164 -8.35 7.92 -12.31
N ALA A 165 -8.47 8.87 -13.23
CA ALA A 165 -9.36 8.77 -14.38
C ALA A 165 -9.03 7.54 -15.25
N ARG A 166 -7.75 7.29 -15.52
CA ARG A 166 -7.30 6.11 -16.29
C ARG A 166 -7.57 4.79 -15.58
N GLN A 167 -7.38 4.72 -14.26
CA GLN A 167 -7.74 3.54 -13.47
C GLN A 167 -9.24 3.25 -13.52
N PHE A 168 -10.07 4.30 -13.44
CA PHE A 168 -11.51 4.15 -13.61
C PHE A 168 -11.85 3.62 -15.01
N ILE A 169 -11.31 4.21 -16.07
CA ILE A 169 -11.52 3.74 -17.45
C ILE A 169 -11.14 2.26 -17.59
N ARG A 170 -10.01 1.84 -17.01
CA ARG A 170 -9.60 0.42 -17.01
C ARG A 170 -10.62 -0.47 -16.30
N ARG A 171 -11.14 -0.05 -15.13
CA ARG A 171 -12.19 -0.79 -14.39
C ARG A 171 -13.47 -0.93 -15.23
N VAL A 172 -13.93 0.15 -15.87
CA VAL A 172 -15.14 0.12 -16.70
C VAL A 172 -14.93 -0.72 -17.96
N ARG A 173 -13.74 -0.67 -18.58
CA ARG A 173 -13.41 -1.54 -19.72
C ARG A 173 -13.41 -3.01 -19.35
N LEU A 174 -12.90 -3.38 -18.17
CA LEU A 174 -12.96 -4.76 -17.70
C LEU A 174 -14.41 -5.27 -17.56
N LEU A 175 -15.32 -4.42 -17.08
CA LEU A 175 -16.76 -4.73 -17.04
C LEU A 175 -17.34 -4.90 -18.44
N LEU A 176 -16.95 -4.04 -19.38
CA LEU A 176 -17.38 -4.13 -20.77
C LEU A 176 -16.87 -5.41 -21.43
N ASP A 177 -15.62 -5.79 -21.18
CA ASP A 177 -15.05 -7.05 -21.65
C ASP A 177 -15.81 -8.26 -21.10
N CYS A 178 -16.34 -8.17 -19.88
CA CYS A 178 -17.22 -9.22 -19.32
C CYS A 178 -18.58 -9.28 -20.04
N CYS A 179 -19.13 -8.15 -20.47
CA CYS A 179 -20.33 -8.14 -21.32
C CYS A 179 -20.02 -8.78 -22.69
N TYR A 180 -18.90 -8.44 -23.31
CA TYR A 180 -18.48 -9.04 -24.58
C TYR A 180 -18.20 -10.54 -24.45
N ASP A 181 -17.62 -11.00 -23.34
CA ASP A 181 -17.45 -12.43 -23.07
C ASP A 181 -18.79 -13.16 -23.07
N MET A 182 -19.84 -12.58 -22.47
CA MET A 182 -21.19 -13.14 -22.52
C MET A 182 -21.76 -13.14 -23.95
N GLU A 183 -21.58 -12.05 -24.72
CA GLU A 183 -22.01 -11.98 -26.12
C GLU A 183 -21.31 -13.03 -27.00
N LEU A 184 -20.01 -13.25 -26.79
CA LEU A 184 -19.26 -14.29 -27.51
C LEU A 184 -19.80 -15.68 -27.20
N LYS A 185 -20.10 -15.99 -25.94
CA LYS A 185 -20.71 -17.28 -25.53
C LYS A 185 -22.16 -17.45 -25.98
N ILE A 186 -22.84 -16.39 -26.40
CA ILE A 186 -24.15 -16.48 -27.05
C ILE A 186 -24.01 -16.87 -28.52
N LEU A 187 -22.95 -16.39 -29.18
CA LEU A 187 -22.70 -16.63 -30.60
C LEU A 187 -22.01 -17.96 -30.87
N ASP A 188 -21.41 -18.57 -29.85
CA ASP A 188 -20.69 -19.84 -29.95
C ASP A 188 -21.67 -21.01 -30.14
N PRO A 189 -21.59 -21.76 -31.26
CA PRO A 189 -22.45 -22.92 -31.50
C PRO A 189 -22.06 -24.15 -30.67
N GLU A 190 -20.85 -24.20 -30.09
CA GLU A 190 -20.33 -25.37 -29.36
C GLU A 190 -20.53 -25.25 -27.84
N GLU A 191 -20.56 -24.03 -27.29
CA GLU A 191 -20.73 -23.78 -25.86
C GLU A 191 -21.94 -22.89 -25.61
N SER A 192 -22.93 -23.40 -24.87
CA SER A 192 -24.04 -22.54 -24.46
C SER A 192 -23.63 -21.60 -23.32
N LEU A 193 -24.14 -20.36 -23.36
CA LEU A 193 -23.96 -19.39 -22.29
C LEU A 193 -24.41 -19.95 -20.92
N GLU A 194 -25.47 -20.75 -20.89
CA GLU A 194 -25.97 -21.40 -19.66
C GLU A 194 -24.96 -22.39 -19.07
N GLU A 195 -24.36 -23.23 -19.90
CA GLU A 195 -23.32 -24.19 -19.46
C GLU A 195 -22.07 -23.44 -18.97
N SER A 196 -21.65 -22.42 -19.69
CA SER A 196 -20.51 -21.57 -19.31
C SER A 196 -20.75 -20.87 -17.96
N TYR A 197 -21.96 -20.37 -17.72
CA TYR A 197 -22.34 -19.76 -16.45
C TYR A 197 -22.36 -20.79 -15.31
N ALA A 198 -22.96 -21.97 -15.54
CA ALA A 198 -23.05 -23.04 -14.55
C ALA A 198 -21.66 -23.58 -14.14
N GLN A 199 -20.73 -23.65 -15.09
CA GLN A 199 -19.36 -24.10 -14.86
C GLN A 199 -18.43 -22.99 -14.34
N SER A 200 -18.95 -21.77 -14.08
CA SER A 200 -18.16 -20.62 -13.63
C SER A 200 -17.03 -20.21 -14.59
N LEU A 201 -17.24 -20.38 -15.90
CA LEU A 201 -16.23 -20.12 -16.94
C LEU A 201 -16.22 -18.67 -17.43
N LEU A 202 -17.27 -17.90 -17.14
CA LEU A 202 -17.39 -16.51 -17.60
C LEU A 202 -16.34 -15.62 -16.94
N ALA A 203 -15.87 -14.63 -17.69
CA ALA A 203 -14.80 -13.73 -17.27
C ALA A 203 -15.09 -13.05 -15.92
N PHE A 204 -16.33 -12.66 -15.65
CA PHE A 204 -16.68 -11.99 -14.40
C PHE A 204 -16.80 -12.93 -13.18
N GLN A 205 -16.93 -14.24 -13.39
CA GLN A 205 -16.98 -15.25 -12.33
C GLN A 205 -15.57 -15.63 -11.83
N LYS A 206 -14.53 -15.33 -12.62
CA LYS A 206 -13.14 -15.58 -12.25
C LYS A 206 -12.76 -14.76 -11.00
N PRO A 207 -12.12 -15.37 -9.97
CA PRO A 207 -11.83 -14.69 -8.70
C PRO A 207 -10.97 -13.42 -8.85
N THR A 208 -10.04 -13.44 -9.81
CA THR A 208 -9.18 -12.30 -10.14
C THR A 208 -9.98 -11.11 -10.64
N ASN A 209 -10.87 -11.34 -11.61
CA ASN A 209 -11.67 -10.30 -12.23
C ASN A 209 -12.73 -9.77 -11.26
N ARG A 210 -13.33 -10.65 -10.44
CA ARG A 210 -14.27 -10.26 -9.39
C ARG A 210 -13.67 -9.24 -8.41
N ALA A 211 -12.43 -9.44 -7.97
CA ALA A 211 -11.76 -8.52 -7.05
C ALA A 211 -11.49 -7.14 -7.68
N TRP A 212 -11.22 -7.09 -8.99
CA TRP A 212 -10.96 -5.85 -9.72
C TRP A 212 -12.24 -5.09 -10.06
N ILE A 213 -13.28 -5.82 -10.48
CA ILE A 213 -14.60 -5.29 -10.80
C ILE A 213 -15.22 -4.59 -9.58
N ASP A 214 -15.13 -5.21 -8.40
CA ASP A 214 -15.59 -4.62 -7.13
C ASP A 214 -14.63 -3.53 -6.57
N GLY A 215 -13.51 -3.23 -7.23
CA GLY A 215 -12.55 -2.22 -6.79
C GLY A 215 -11.78 -2.59 -5.50
N LYS A 216 -11.78 -3.87 -5.11
CA LYS A 216 -11.15 -4.36 -3.87
C LYS A 216 -9.67 -4.71 -4.03
N ALA A 217 -9.18 -4.81 -5.26
CA ALA A 217 -7.78 -5.07 -5.58
C ALA A 217 -7.27 -4.09 -6.64
N PRO A 218 -5.97 -3.70 -6.57
CA PRO A 218 -5.36 -2.88 -7.61
C PRO A 218 -5.37 -3.63 -8.93
N LEU A 219 -5.74 -2.94 -10.01
CA LEU A 219 -5.63 -3.43 -11.38
C LEU A 219 -4.18 -3.84 -11.67
N PRO A 220 -3.96 -4.87 -12.50
CA PRO A 220 -2.62 -5.27 -12.91
C PRO A 220 -2.05 -4.13 -13.77
N GLU A 221 -0.74 -3.94 -13.69
CA GLU A 221 -0.06 -2.89 -14.45
C GLU A 221 -0.18 -3.09 -15.96
#